data_AF-A0A504BS30-F1
#
_entry.id   AF-A0A504BS30-F1
#
_cell.length_a   1.000
_cell.length_b   1.000
_cell.length_c   1.000
_cell.angle_alpha   90.00
_cell.angle_beta   90.00
_cell.angle_gamma   90.00
#
_symmetry.space_group_name_H-M   'P 1'
#
loop_
_entity.id
_entity.type
_entity.pdbx_description
1 polymer ?
#
loop_
_entity_poly.entity_id
_entity_poly.type
_entity_poly.pdbx_seq_one_letter_code
_entity_poly.pdbx_strand_id
1 'polypeptide(L)'
;MRAKVIQAFPGAPDGAIHPRQIEVGEVIEGDLARVAVDQKWAEETDEEVSDDSVDFAEMTVDQLRAYAVDHDIDLGTATKKAAIISAIKKAAE
;
A
#
# COMPACT_ATOMS: atom_id res chain seq x y z
N MET A 1 -4.57 1.42 17.60
CA MET A 1 -4.01 2.62 16.95
C MET A 1 -2.96 2.16 15.96
N ARG A 2 -2.90 2.80 14.79
CA ARG A 2 -1.94 2.52 13.72
C ARG A 2 -1.20 3.81 13.36
N ALA A 3 0.06 3.66 12.96
CA ALA A 3 0.87 4.79 12.55
C ALA A 3 1.84 4.39 11.45
N LYS A 4 2.02 5.28 10.47
CA LYS A 4 2.97 5.13 9.37
C LYS A 4 4.29 5.75 9.78
N VAL A 5 5.35 4.96 9.75
CA VAL A 5 6.68 5.38 10.18
C VAL A 5 7.25 6.36 9.18
N ILE A 6 7.58 7.56 9.62
CA ILE A 6 8.18 8.62 8.80
C ILE A 6 9.70 8.73 9.04
N GLN A 7 10.20 8.18 10.14
CA GLN A 7 11.61 8.16 10.50
C GLN A 7 12.00 6.77 11.02
N ALA A 8 13.08 6.19 10.52
CA ALA A 8 13.52 4.87 10.96
C ALA A 8 13.98 4.90 12.43
N PHE A 9 13.59 3.88 13.20
CA PHE A 9 13.95 3.76 14.62
C PHE A 9 14.04 2.30 15.07
N PRO A 10 14.84 1.98 16.10
CA PRO A 10 14.86 0.65 16.69
C PRO A 10 13.61 0.44 17.56
N GLY A 11 12.79 -0.56 17.23
CA GLY A 11 11.53 -0.87 17.91
C GLY A 11 11.20 -2.36 17.91
N ALA A 12 10.47 -2.82 18.91
CA ALA A 12 9.92 -4.16 18.95
C ALA A 12 8.41 -4.07 18.65
N PRO A 13 7.96 -4.43 17.43
CA PRO A 13 6.53 -4.44 17.13
C PRO A 13 5.82 -5.47 18.00
N ASP A 14 4.54 -5.24 18.26
CA ASP A 14 3.71 -6.14 19.06
C ASP A 14 3.80 -7.58 18.50
N GLY A 15 4.22 -8.53 19.35
CA GLY A 15 4.46 -9.93 18.99
C GLY A 15 5.91 -10.28 18.61
N ALA A 16 6.79 -9.29 18.43
CA ALA A 16 8.22 -9.54 18.25
C ALA A 16 8.94 -9.69 19.60
N ILE A 17 9.66 -10.81 19.76
CA ILE A 17 10.45 -11.09 20.97
C ILE A 17 11.74 -10.25 20.99
N HIS A 18 12.20 -9.80 19.82
CA HIS A 18 13.44 -9.04 19.66
C HIS A 18 13.17 -7.70 18.99
N PRO A 19 13.79 -6.60 19.47
CA PRO A 19 13.72 -5.33 18.78
C PRO A 19 14.41 -5.45 17.42
N ARG A 20 13.80 -4.84 16.41
CA ARG A 20 14.34 -4.72 15.06
C ARG A 20 14.39 -3.26 14.65
N GLN A 21 15.04 -2.98 13.54
CA GLN A 21 14.95 -1.66 12.94
C GLN A 21 13.63 -1.56 12.17
N ILE A 22 12.82 -0.58 12.54
CA ILE A 22 11.59 -0.22 11.84
C ILE A 22 11.95 0.81 10.78
N GLU A 23 11.60 0.54 9.53
CA GLU A 23 11.96 1.37 8.40
C GLU A 23 10.88 2.43 8.10
N VAL A 24 11.29 3.49 7.40
CA VAL A 24 10.35 4.52 6.93
C VAL A 24 9.38 3.89 5.92
N GLY A 25 8.09 4.15 6.10
CA GLY A 25 7.00 3.58 5.32
C GLY A 25 6.39 2.32 5.95
N GLU A 26 7.03 1.70 6.95
CA GLU A 26 6.45 0.58 7.67
C GLU A 26 5.25 1.06 8.51
N VAL A 27 4.17 0.28 8.56
CA VAL A 27 3.02 0.56 9.41
C VAL A 27 3.13 -0.28 10.67
N ILE A 28 3.16 0.40 11.79
CA ILE A 28 3.21 -0.19 13.13
C ILE A 28 1.87 0.00 13.82
N GLU A 29 1.57 -0.92 14.73
CA GLU A 29 0.32 -0.92 15.49
C GLU A 29 0.58 -1.09 16.99
N GLY A 30 -0.47 -0.94 17.79
CA GLY A 30 -0.42 -1.19 19.23
C GLY A 30 0.26 -0.07 20.02
N ASP A 31 1.02 -0.46 21.05
CA ASP A 31 1.69 0.49 21.95
C ASP A 31 2.88 1.14 21.26
N LEU A 32 3.58 0.40 20.38
CA LEU A 32 4.69 0.92 19.60
C LEU A 32 4.26 2.09 18.69
N ALA A 33 3.10 1.98 18.04
CA ALA A 33 2.54 3.04 17.21
C ALA A 33 2.31 4.32 18.01
N ARG A 34 1.77 4.19 19.23
CA ARG A 34 1.51 5.32 20.11
C ARG A 34 2.81 6.03 20.51
N VAL A 35 3.84 5.27 20.89
CA VAL A 35 5.16 5.82 21.24
C VAL A 35 5.82 6.49 20.03
N ALA A 36 5.72 5.88 18.85
CA ALA A 36 6.30 6.44 17.64
C ALA A 36 5.64 7.77 17.23
N VAL A 37 4.32 7.91 17.40
CA VAL A 37 3.61 9.17 17.14
C VAL A 37 4.01 10.25 18.15
N ASP A 38 4.10 9.91 19.44
CA ASP A 38 4.53 10.83 20.50
C ASP A 38 5.96 11.35 20.25
N GLN A 39 6.86 10.46 19.82
CA GLN A 39 8.26 10.75 19.51
C GLN A 39 8.46 11.38 18.12
N LYS A 40 7.40 11.65 17.35
CA LYS A 40 7.46 12.18 15.97
C LYS A 40 8.20 11.25 14.99
N TRP A 41 8.27 9.95 15.27
CA TRP A 41 8.83 8.94 14.37
C TRP A 41 7.81 8.34 13.41
N ALA A 42 6.53 8.42 13.76
CA ALA A 42 5.42 7.99 12.92
C ALA A 42 4.29 9.03 12.93
N GLU A 43 3.42 8.97 11.93
CA GLU A 43 2.20 9.76 11.85
C GLU A 43 0.99 8.84 11.99
N GLU A 44 0.00 9.24 12.78
CA GLU A 44 -1.24 8.48 12.95
C GLU A 44 -1.91 8.31 11.58
N THR A 45 -2.22 7.08 11.22
CA THR A 45 -2.89 6.79 9.96
C THR A 45 -4.03 5.80 10.19
N ASP A 46 -5.20 6.13 9.65
CA ASP A 46 -6.31 5.21 9.44
C ASP A 46 -6.15 4.43 8.12
N GLU A 47 -5.05 4.65 7.39
CA GLU A 47 -4.71 3.92 6.18
C GLU A 47 -4.53 2.44 6.56
N GLU A 48 -5.57 1.64 6.29
CA GLU A 48 -5.41 0.22 6.02
C GLU A 48 -4.31 0.15 4.98
N VAL A 49 -3.14 -0.34 5.36
CA VAL A 49 -2.04 -0.61 4.43
C VAL A 49 -2.63 -1.23 3.18
N SER A 50 -2.70 -0.45 2.09
CA SER A 50 -2.85 -1.00 0.76
C SER A 50 -1.66 -1.94 0.62
N ASP A 51 -1.96 -3.21 0.82
CA ASP A 51 -1.27 -4.35 0.26
C ASP A 51 -0.74 -3.99 -1.12
N ASP A 52 0.39 -4.56 -1.50
CA ASP A 52 1.10 -4.40 -2.77
C ASP A 52 0.24 -4.68 -4.04
N SER A 53 -1.08 -4.81 -3.91
CA SER A 53 -2.06 -4.57 -4.96
C SER A 53 -1.98 -3.13 -5.47
N VAL A 54 -1.30 -2.95 -6.60
CA VAL A 54 -1.35 -1.74 -7.44
C VAL A 54 -2.78 -1.20 -7.46
N ASP A 55 -2.99 -0.02 -6.87
CA ASP A 55 -4.25 0.69 -6.94
C ASP A 55 -4.46 1.18 -8.38
N PHE A 56 -4.94 0.30 -9.25
CA PHE A 56 -5.32 0.60 -10.63
C PHE A 56 -6.35 1.77 -10.69
N ALA A 57 -7.00 2.08 -9.57
CA ALA A 57 -7.87 3.24 -9.39
C ALA A 57 -7.12 4.58 -9.44
N GLU A 58 -5.83 4.63 -9.07
CA GLU A 58 -5.02 5.85 -9.11
C GLU A 58 -4.31 6.04 -10.46
N MET A 59 -4.08 4.96 -11.22
CA MET A 59 -3.46 5.02 -12.55
C MET A 59 -4.32 5.75 -13.60
N THR A 60 -3.68 6.41 -14.57
CA THR A 60 -4.38 7.04 -15.70
C THR A 60 -4.85 5.98 -16.72
N VAL A 61 -5.80 6.33 -17.59
CA VAL A 61 -6.26 5.43 -18.66
C VAL A 61 -5.10 4.96 -19.53
N ASP A 62 -4.16 5.84 -19.86
CA ASP A 62 -2.95 5.50 -20.62
C ASP A 62 -2.06 4.49 -19.90
N GLN A 63 -1.84 4.65 -18.59
CA GLN A 63 -1.05 3.72 -17.79
C GLN A 63 -1.73 2.35 -17.67
N LEU A 64 -3.05 2.33 -17.47
CA LEU A 64 -3.82 1.08 -17.42
C LEU A 64 -3.78 0.33 -18.76
N ARG A 65 -3.83 1.06 -19.88
CA ARG A 65 -3.67 0.46 -21.21
C ARG A 65 -2.26 -0.06 -21.44
N ALA A 66 -1.24 0.68 -21.01
CA ALA A 66 0.14 0.23 -21.09
C ALA A 66 0.36 -1.06 -20.27
N TYR A 67 -0.15 -1.10 -19.05
CA TYR A 67 -0.12 -2.31 -18.20
C TYR A 67 -0.82 -3.49 -18.86
N ALA A 68 -2.01 -3.27 -19.43
CA ALA A 68 -2.72 -4.32 -20.12
C ALA A 68 -1.94 -4.87 -21.33
N VAL A 69 -1.28 -4.01 -22.11
CA VAL A 69 -0.45 -4.45 -23.23
C VAL A 69 0.79 -5.20 -22.77
N ASP A 70 1.46 -4.74 -21.71
CA ASP A 70 2.65 -5.39 -21.15
C ASP A 70 2.35 -6.80 -20.61
N HIS A 71 1.17 -6.96 -20.03
CA HIS A 71 0.69 -8.23 -19.47
C HIS A 71 -0.17 -9.07 -20.43
N ASP A 72 -0.25 -8.69 -21.71
CA ASP A 72 -1.05 -9.39 -22.76
C ASP A 72 -2.54 -9.56 -22.38
N ILE A 73 -3.10 -8.57 -21.67
CA ILE A 73 -4.49 -8.52 -21.21
C ILE A 73 -5.37 -7.87 -22.28
N ASP A 74 -6.39 -8.61 -22.74
CA ASP A 74 -7.40 -8.07 -23.66
C ASP A 74 -8.39 -7.14 -22.93
N LEU A 75 -8.37 -5.86 -23.29
CA LEU A 75 -9.30 -4.85 -22.76
C LEU A 75 -10.66 -4.84 -23.49
N GLY A 76 -10.84 -5.63 -24.55
CA GLY A 76 -12.07 -5.69 -25.34
C GLY A 76 -12.57 -4.30 -25.77
N THR A 77 -13.84 -4.00 -25.47
CA THR A 77 -14.48 -2.70 -25.75
C THR A 77 -14.39 -1.71 -24.57
N ALA A 78 -13.52 -1.96 -23.59
CA ALA A 78 -13.40 -1.11 -22.41
C ALA A 78 -12.70 0.21 -22.74
N THR A 79 -13.49 1.28 -22.87
CA THR A 79 -12.98 2.66 -23.10
C THR A 79 -13.00 3.51 -21.83
N LYS A 80 -13.77 3.11 -20.82
CA LYS A 80 -13.87 3.82 -19.54
C LYS A 80 -12.82 3.29 -18.57
N LYS A 81 -12.18 4.19 -17.81
CA LYS A 81 -11.20 3.85 -16.75
C LYS A 81 -11.68 2.69 -15.87
N ALA A 82 -12.89 2.79 -15.31
CA ALA A 82 -13.46 1.75 -14.46
C ALA A 82 -13.63 0.38 -15.16
N ALA A 83 -13.97 0.37 -16.45
CA ALA A 83 -14.12 -0.86 -17.23
C ALA A 83 -12.75 -1.49 -17.54
N ILE A 84 -11.73 -0.67 -17.82
CA ILE A 84 -10.36 -1.12 -18.06
C ILE A 84 -9.79 -1.75 -16.79
N ILE A 85 -9.95 -1.08 -15.63
CA ILE A 85 -9.55 -1.63 -14.33
C ILE A 85 -10.22 -2.98 -14.06
N SER A 86 -11.53 -3.07 -14.35
CA SER A 86 -12.27 -4.33 -14.15
C SER A 86 -11.78 -5.45 -15.06
N ALA A 87 -11.42 -5.14 -16.31
CA ALA A 87 -10.85 -6.13 -17.23
C ALA A 87 -9.47 -6.61 -16.76
N ILE A 88 -8.60 -5.68 -16.33
CA ILE A 88 -7.27 -6.00 -15.81
C ILE A 88 -7.37 -6.86 -14.55
N LYS A 89 -8.19 -6.47 -13.57
CA LYS A 89 -8.39 -7.25 -12.34
C LYS A 89 -8.95 -8.64 -12.64
N LYS A 90 -9.88 -8.75 -13.58
CA LYS A 90 -10.47 -10.04 -13.97
C LYS A 90 -9.49 -10.97 -14.69
N ALA A 91 -8.49 -10.41 -15.38
CA ALA A 91 -7.46 -11.19 -16.06
C ALA A 91 -6.28 -11.57 -15.15
N ALA A 92 -6.08 -10.84 -14.05
CA ALA A 92 -5.04 -11.09 -13.05
C ALA A 92 -5.46 -12.08 -11.95
N GLU A 93 -6.73 -12.49 -11.92
CA GLU A 93 -7.30 -13.55 -11.06
C GLU A 93 -7.24 -14.92 -11.76
#